data_AF-A0A1N7RFC2-F1
#
_entry.id   AF-A0A1N7RFC2-F1
#
_cell.length_a   1.000
_cell.length_b   1.000
_cell.length_c   1.000
_cell.angle_alpha   90.00
_cell.angle_beta   90.00
_cell.angle_gamma   90.00
#
_symmetry.space_group_name_H-M   'P 1'
#
loop_
_entity.id
_entity.type
_entity.pdbx_description
1 polymer ?
#
loop_
_entity_poly.entity_id
_entity_poly.type
_entity_poly.pdbx_seq_one_letter_code
_entity_poly.pdbx_strand_id
1 'polypeptide(L)'
;MLGFSENAKGLVAILQQPYIRGGHANLADIESLLNYNDFFKTKKQDYYNQTLGIALEDMHDENVVAKDETLFFIDTIFYILEVQ
;
A
#
# COMPACT_ATOMS: atom_id res chain seq x y z
N MET A 1 8.95 11.50 -6.59
CA MET A 1 8.51 12.86 -7.01
C MET A 1 9.71 13.58 -7.62
N LEU A 2 9.55 14.24 -8.77
CA LEU A 2 10.65 14.91 -9.49
C LEU A 2 10.73 16.41 -9.22
N GLY A 3 9.62 17.04 -8.78
CA GLY A 3 9.58 18.45 -8.45
C GLY A 3 8.24 19.08 -8.80
N PHE A 4 8.25 20.38 -9.01
CA PHE A 4 7.08 21.15 -9.47
C PHE A 4 7.43 21.95 -10.72
N SER A 5 6.42 22.25 -11.54
CA SER A 5 6.54 23.10 -12.72
C SER A 5 5.29 23.93 -12.89
N GLU A 6 5.43 25.18 -13.36
CA GLU A 6 4.30 26.03 -13.70
C GLU A 6 3.87 25.82 -15.16
N ASN A 7 2.56 25.75 -15.40
CA ASN A 7 1.98 25.79 -16.74
C ASN A 7 0.73 26.69 -16.76
N ALA A 8 0.03 26.76 -17.90
CA ALA A 8 -1.17 27.58 -18.05
C ALA A 8 -2.32 27.27 -17.06
N LYS A 9 -2.26 26.13 -16.37
CA LYS A 9 -3.21 25.68 -15.34
C LYS A 9 -2.70 25.92 -13.91
N GLY A 10 -1.50 26.48 -13.74
CA GLY A 10 -0.86 26.76 -12.45
C GLY A 10 0.32 25.85 -12.13
N LEU A 11 0.68 25.79 -10.84
CA LEU A 11 1.75 24.94 -10.33
C LEU A 11 1.29 23.47 -10.31
N VAL A 12 2.02 22.61 -11.01
CA VAL A 12 1.77 21.16 -11.06
C VAL A 12 2.94 20.38 -10.48
N ALA A 13 2.66 19.25 -9.84
CA ALA A 13 3.69 18.30 -9.42
C ALA A 13 4.13 17.43 -10.61
N ILE A 14 5.44 17.27 -10.78
CA ILE A 14 6.02 16.32 -11.73
C ILE A 14 6.38 15.05 -10.99
N LEU A 15 5.85 13.94 -11.48
CA LEU A 15 6.04 12.61 -10.93
C LEU A 15 6.60 11.72 -12.05
N GLN A 16 7.60 10.91 -11.72
CA GLN A 16 8.01 9.77 -12.54
C GLN A 16 7.85 8.53 -11.67
N GLN A 17 7.11 7.56 -12.19
CA GLN A 17 6.79 6.32 -11.52
C GLN A 17 7.11 5.18 -12.48
N PRO A 18 7.80 4.12 -12.05
CA PRO A 18 7.96 2.92 -12.86
C PRO A 18 6.59 2.36 -13.20
N TYR A 19 6.37 2.02 -14.48
CA TYR A 19 5.18 1.26 -14.87
C TYR A 19 5.41 -0.22 -14.56
N ILE A 20 4.72 -0.73 -13.56
CA ILE A 20 4.82 -2.12 -13.11
C ILE A 20 3.71 -2.92 -13.77
N ARG A 21 4.06 -3.74 -14.78
CA ARG A 21 3.15 -4.73 -15.36
C ARG A 21 3.21 -6.01 -14.54
N GLY A 22 2.27 -6.18 -13.62
CA GLY A 22 2.07 -7.38 -12.81
C GLY A 22 0.66 -7.94 -12.97
N GLY A 23 0.32 -8.93 -12.14
CA GLY A 23 -1.04 -9.49 -12.00
C GLY A 23 -1.67 -9.11 -10.67
N HIS A 24 -2.90 -9.58 -10.44
CA HIS A 24 -3.53 -9.50 -9.12
C HIS A 24 -2.77 -10.37 -8.12
N ALA A 25 -2.62 -9.88 -6.90
CA ALA A 25 -2.01 -10.65 -5.83
C ALA A 25 -2.94 -11.76 -5.32
N ASN A 26 -2.37 -12.81 -4.75
CA ASN A 26 -3.15 -13.79 -3.99
C ASN A 26 -3.32 -13.28 -2.55
N LEU A 27 -4.54 -13.32 -2.03
CA LEU A 27 -4.84 -12.96 -0.64
C LEU A 27 -3.99 -13.75 0.38
N ALA A 28 -3.65 -15.00 0.08
CA ALA A 28 -2.78 -15.81 0.94
C ALA A 28 -1.34 -15.27 1.02
N ASP A 29 -0.82 -14.72 -0.08
CA ASP A 29 0.53 -14.15 -0.13
C ASP A 29 0.56 -12.81 0.62
N ILE A 30 -0.50 -11.99 0.45
CA ILE A 30 -0.70 -10.75 1.22
C ILE A 30 -0.73 -11.06 2.72
N GLU A 31 -1.56 -12.02 3.13
CA GLU A 31 -1.73 -12.38 4.53
C GLU A 31 -0.42 -12.96 5.13
N SER A 32 0.30 -13.78 4.37
CA SER A 32 1.59 -14.33 4.80
C SER A 32 2.63 -13.21 5.00
N LEU A 33 2.72 -12.25 4.07
CA LEU A 33 3.64 -11.11 4.17
C LEU A 33 3.30 -10.22 5.36
N LEU A 34 2.02 -9.88 5.54
CA LEU A 34 1.58 -9.00 6.61
C LEU A 34 1.77 -9.65 7.98
N ASN A 35 1.41 -10.94 8.13
CA ASN A 35 1.65 -11.69 9.36
C ASN A 35 3.15 -11.78 9.70
N TYR A 36 4.02 -11.95 8.69
CA TYR A 36 5.49 -11.94 8.90
C TYR A 36 5.99 -10.59 9.43
N ASN A 37 5.29 -9.49 9.14
CA ASN A 37 5.62 -8.14 9.61
C ASN A 37 4.77 -7.69 10.82
N ASP A 38 4.25 -8.63 11.61
CA ASP A 38 3.43 -8.39 12.81
C ASP A 38 2.15 -7.57 12.56
N PHE A 39 1.63 -7.59 11.33
CA PHE A 39 0.31 -7.07 11.00
C PHE A 39 -0.73 -8.16 11.17
N PHE A 40 -1.62 -7.98 12.13
CA PHE A 40 -2.72 -8.90 12.39
C PHE A 40 -3.94 -8.51 11.59
N LYS A 41 -4.50 -9.49 10.88
CA LYS A 41 -5.75 -9.32 10.16
C LYS A 41 -6.89 -9.03 11.13
N THR A 42 -7.68 -8.02 10.81
CA THR A 42 -8.88 -7.64 11.55
C THR A 42 -10.13 -8.03 10.74
N LYS A 43 -11.00 -7.08 10.39
CA LYS A 43 -12.19 -7.30 9.57
C LYS A 43 -11.92 -6.86 8.13
N LYS A 44 -12.65 -7.41 7.15
CA LYS A 44 -12.71 -6.89 5.76
C LYS A 44 -11.36 -6.62 5.06
N GLN A 45 -10.35 -7.46 5.28
CA GLN A 45 -8.99 -7.26 4.76
C GLN A 45 -8.27 -6.02 5.31
N ASP A 46 -8.65 -5.55 6.49
CA ASP A 46 -7.90 -4.54 7.23
C ASP A 46 -6.89 -5.24 8.16
N TYR A 47 -5.75 -4.60 8.40
CA TYR A 47 -4.66 -5.13 9.20
C TYR A 47 -4.16 -4.10 10.21
N TYR A 48 -3.68 -4.56 11.35
CA TYR A 48 -3.15 -3.69 12.40
C TYR A 48 -1.84 -4.22 12.95
N ASN A 49 -0.83 -3.36 13.04
CA ASN A 49 0.41 -3.62 13.77
C ASN A 49 0.41 -2.81 15.07
N GLN A 50 0.33 -3.51 16.19
CA GLN A 50 0.26 -2.89 17.52
C GLN A 50 1.56 -2.22 17.93
N THR A 51 2.70 -2.82 17.60
CA THR A 51 4.03 -2.29 17.96
C THR A 51 4.31 -0.97 17.25
N LEU A 52 3.91 -0.85 15.99
CA LEU A 52 4.11 0.34 15.18
C LEU A 52 2.98 1.36 15.34
N GLY A 53 1.81 0.95 15.86
CA GLY A 53 0.62 1.79 15.87
C GLY A 53 0.12 2.11 14.46
N ILE A 54 0.20 1.15 13.53
CA ILE A 54 -0.21 1.36 12.14
C ILE A 54 -1.40 0.46 11.80
N ALA A 55 -2.46 1.05 11.24
CA ALA A 55 -3.54 0.30 10.62
C ALA A 55 -3.50 0.46 9.09
N LEU A 56 -3.67 -0.65 8.39
CA LEU A 56 -3.83 -0.74 6.94
C LEU A 56 -5.28 -1.09 6.65
N GLU A 57 -5.96 -0.29 5.83
CA GLU A 57 -7.29 -0.63 5.33
C GLU A 57 -7.24 -0.86 3.82
N ASP A 58 -8.27 -1.55 3.31
CA ASP A 58 -8.50 -1.80 1.89
C ASP A 58 -7.51 -2.80 1.24
N MET A 59 -7.01 -3.80 1.98
CA MET A 59 -6.08 -4.84 1.49
C MET A 59 -6.71 -6.00 0.71
N HIS A 60 -7.46 -5.61 -0.31
CA HIS A 60 -8.00 -6.50 -1.34
C HIS A 60 -6.96 -6.80 -2.43
N ASP A 61 -7.17 -7.88 -3.17
CA ASP A 61 -6.27 -8.37 -4.22
C ASP A 61 -6.20 -7.44 -5.45
N GLU A 62 -7.22 -6.61 -5.70
CA GLU A 62 -7.19 -5.56 -6.72
C GLU A 62 -6.25 -4.39 -6.37
N ASN A 63 -6.04 -4.13 -5.09
CA ASN A 63 -5.23 -3.01 -4.59
C ASN A 63 -3.75 -3.39 -4.40
N VAL A 64 -3.39 -4.62 -4.77
CA VAL A 64 -2.03 -5.15 -4.67
C VAL A 64 -1.62 -5.78 -6.01
N VAL A 65 -0.59 -5.20 -6.62
CA VAL A 65 0.02 -5.75 -7.83
C VAL A 65 1.10 -6.75 -7.44
N ALA A 66 0.93 -8.01 -7.82
CA ALA A 66 1.98 -9.01 -7.70
C ALA A 66 2.84 -9.03 -8.95
N LYS A 67 4.16 -8.97 -8.76
CA LYS A 67 5.12 -9.15 -9.84
C LYS A 67 6.34 -9.90 -9.31
N ASP A 68 6.63 -11.02 -9.96
CA ASP A 68 7.65 -11.97 -9.52
C ASP A 68 7.40 -12.35 -8.04
N GLU A 69 8.36 -12.13 -7.14
CA GLU A 69 8.22 -12.41 -5.70
C GLU A 69 7.86 -11.16 -4.88
N THR A 70 7.45 -10.06 -5.53
CA THR A 70 7.18 -8.77 -4.86
C THR A 70 5.72 -8.38 -4.95
N LEU A 71 5.16 -7.92 -3.83
CA LEU A 71 3.84 -7.32 -3.73
C LEU A 71 3.96 -5.80 -3.69
N PHE A 72 3.26 -5.12 -4.59
CA PHE A 72 3.20 -3.66 -4.69
C PHE A 72 1.82 -3.16 -4.27
N PHE A 73 1.77 -2.50 -3.13
CA PHE A 73 0.58 -1.89 -2.54
C PHE A 73 0.34 -0.53 -3.20
N ILE A 74 -0.78 -0.38 -3.92
CA ILE A 74 -1.04 0.82 -4.75
C ILE A 74 -2.12 1.74 -4.20
N ASP A 75 -3.18 1.19 -3.60
CA ASP A 75 -4.34 1.93 -3.11
C ASP A 75 -4.69 1.51 -1.67
N THR A 76 -3.67 1.37 -0.82
CA THR A 76 -3.85 1.09 0.62
C THR A 76 -4.07 2.39 1.39
N ILE A 77 -5.00 2.38 2.34
CA ILE A 77 -5.15 3.47 3.31
C ILE A 77 -4.29 3.16 4.53
N PHE A 78 -3.46 4.12 4.95
CA PHE A 78 -2.61 4.02 6.13
C PHE A 78 -3.08 4.97 7.23
N TYR A 79 -3.35 4.44 8.41
CA TYR A 79 -3.59 5.24 9.62
C TYR A 79 -2.45 5.08 10.60
N ILE A 80 -2.01 6.19 11.17
CA ILE A 80 -1.14 6.21 12.34
C ILE A 80 -2.05 6.36 13.55
N LEU A 81 -1.97 5.39 14.45
CA LEU A 81 -2.72 5.31 15.68
C LEU A 81 -1.81 5.69 16.84
N GLU A 82 -2.38 6.34 17.86
CA GLU A 82 -1.65 6.55 19.10
C GLU A 82 -1.41 5.20 19.78
N VAL A 83 -0.14 4.83 19.94
CA VAL A 83 0.27 3.66 20.70
C VAL A 83 0.06 4.00 22.18
N GLN A 84 -0.76 3.22 22.87
CA GLN A 84 -0.99 3.36 24.32
C GLN A 84 0.19 2.83 25.13
#